data_AF-A0A508YZN5-F1
#
_entry.id   AF-A0A508YZN5-F1
#
_cell.length_a   1.000
_cell.length_b   1.000
_cell.length_c   1.000
_cell.angle_alpha   90.00
_cell.angle_beta   90.00
_cell.angle_gamma   90.00
#
_symmetry.space_group_name_H-M   'P 1'
#
loop_
_entity.id
_entity.type
_entity.pdbx_description
1 polymer ?
#
loop_
_entity_poly.entity_id
_entity_poly.type
_entity_poly.pdbx_seq_one_letter_code
_entity_poly.pdbx_strand_id
1 'polypeptide(L)'
;MNRLELLYGYQKTESGLKVYADMHHVNQNTMTRWIRQFLLHGLAGVRHRSFNHRYSLNTKIEAVKEYQAGFPGEKIIEKYDIRSLSQLKQWSIQYNNDELKTKSRKRVRKMGRKVSFEEKCKIVQWVLDHDNDYQGATIQFNVSYRRVYSWVRKYHEAADSWEALKDNRGHRKPQKALEEMTEKERLEAEIKRLKKINREMELEIAFAKKLVEIRNRGVKRPDDIKRFKN
;
A
#
# COMPACT_ATOMS: atom_id res chain seq x y z
N MET A 1 -7.10 -11.51 -6.09
CA MET A 1 -8.38 -11.48 -6.82
C MET A 1 -8.74 -10.03 -7.11
N ASN A 2 -9.02 -9.68 -8.37
CA ASN A 2 -9.33 -8.31 -8.75
C ASN A 2 -10.79 -8.00 -8.41
N ARG A 3 -11.06 -6.86 -7.75
CA ARG A 3 -12.43 -6.45 -7.36
C ARG A 3 -13.36 -6.32 -8.57
N LEU A 4 -12.81 -5.91 -9.72
CA LEU A 4 -13.55 -5.75 -10.97
C LEU A 4 -13.97 -7.10 -11.56
N GLU A 5 -13.09 -8.10 -11.53
CA GLU A 5 -13.40 -9.47 -12.00
C GLU A 5 -14.54 -10.08 -11.17
N LEU A 6 -14.53 -9.82 -9.86
CA LEU A 6 -15.52 -10.36 -8.93
C LEU A 6 -16.89 -9.69 -9.06
N LEU A 7 -16.93 -8.36 -9.28
CA LEU A 7 -18.17 -7.66 -9.62
C LEU A 7 -18.74 -8.09 -10.98
N TYR A 8 -17.87 -8.29 -11.97
CA TYR A 8 -18.27 -8.78 -13.28
C TYR A 8 -18.81 -10.21 -13.25
N GLY A 9 -18.18 -11.09 -12.46
CA GLY A 9 -18.65 -12.45 -12.23
C GLY A 9 -20.00 -12.49 -11.50
N TYR A 10 -20.21 -11.60 -10.52
CA TYR A 10 -21.50 -11.47 -9.83
C TYR A 10 -22.63 -11.10 -10.79
N GLN A 11 -22.35 -10.21 -11.76
CA GLN A 11 -23.34 -9.79 -12.74
C GLN A 11 -23.78 -10.93 -13.68
N LYS A 12 -22.91 -11.93 -13.90
CA LYS A 12 -23.19 -13.08 -14.77
C LYS A 12 -23.88 -14.25 -14.08
N THR A 13 -23.83 -14.30 -12.75
CA THR A 13 -24.37 -15.41 -11.97
C THR A 13 -25.82 -15.16 -11.60
N GLU A 14 -26.63 -16.21 -11.47
CA GLU A 14 -28.01 -16.09 -10.98
C GLU A 14 -28.09 -16.10 -9.45
N SER A 15 -26.98 -16.43 -8.78
CA SER A 15 -26.88 -16.55 -7.33
C SER A 15 -27.08 -15.21 -6.60
N GLY A 16 -27.71 -15.26 -5.43
CA GLY A 16 -27.84 -14.11 -4.54
C GLY A 16 -26.47 -13.59 -4.04
N LEU A 17 -26.41 -12.30 -3.67
CA LEU A 17 -25.16 -11.62 -3.29
C LEU A 17 -24.39 -12.35 -2.18
N LYS A 18 -25.10 -12.85 -1.16
CA LYS A 18 -24.52 -13.58 -0.04
C LYS A 18 -23.84 -14.87 -0.51
N VAL A 19 -24.57 -15.69 -1.28
CA VAL A 19 -24.10 -16.97 -1.82
C VAL A 19 -22.87 -16.75 -2.71
N TYR A 20 -22.91 -15.77 -3.61
CA TYR A 20 -21.79 -15.45 -4.49
C TYR A 20 -20.58 -14.94 -3.70
N ALA A 21 -20.79 -14.10 -2.69
CA ALA A 21 -19.73 -13.58 -1.84
C ALA A 21 -19.06 -14.72 -1.04
N ASP A 22 -19.85 -15.63 -0.47
CA ASP A 22 -19.36 -16.79 0.27
C ASP A 22 -18.56 -17.76 -0.63
N MET A 23 -19.02 -18.02 -1.86
CA MET A 23 -18.30 -18.83 -2.87
C MET A 23 -16.91 -18.28 -3.21
N HIS A 24 -16.75 -16.96 -3.15
CA HIS A 24 -15.46 -16.29 -3.41
C HIS A 24 -14.71 -15.90 -2.13
N HIS A 25 -15.15 -16.37 -0.96
CA HIS A 25 -14.56 -16.06 0.34
C HIS A 25 -14.44 -14.55 0.62
N VAL A 26 -15.42 -13.77 0.17
CA VAL A 26 -15.53 -12.33 0.43
C VAL A 26 -16.74 -12.08 1.32
N ASN A 27 -16.59 -11.24 2.33
CA ASN A 27 -17.72 -10.85 3.18
C ASN A 27 -18.78 -10.07 2.36
N GLN A 28 -20.06 -10.41 2.50
CA GLN A 28 -21.18 -9.76 1.82
C GLN A 28 -21.18 -8.22 1.98
N ASN A 29 -20.81 -7.70 3.15
CA ASN A 29 -20.74 -6.25 3.40
C ASN A 29 -19.62 -5.59 2.59
N THR A 30 -18.50 -6.28 2.42
CA THR A 30 -17.40 -5.84 1.55
C THR A 30 -17.86 -5.77 0.10
N MET A 31 -18.63 -6.78 -0.33
CA MET A 31 -19.21 -6.78 -1.67
C MET A 31 -20.21 -5.66 -1.89
N THR A 32 -21.15 -5.49 -0.97
CA THR A 32 -22.14 -4.40 -1.00
C THR A 32 -21.46 -3.04 -1.09
N ARG A 33 -20.35 -2.85 -0.35
CA ARG A 33 -19.56 -1.61 -0.42
C ARG A 33 -18.91 -1.41 -1.79
N TRP A 34 -18.33 -2.43 -2.42
CA TRP A 34 -17.73 -2.30 -3.76
C TRP A 34 -18.79 -1.98 -4.82
N ILE A 35 -19.96 -2.59 -4.69
CA ILE A 35 -21.13 -2.28 -5.52
C ILE A 35 -21.52 -0.80 -5.40
N ARG A 36 -21.72 -0.30 -4.17
CA ARG A 36 -22.05 1.12 -3.94
C ARG A 36 -20.98 2.06 -4.49
N GLN A 37 -19.71 1.74 -4.29
CA GLN A 37 -18.59 2.53 -4.81
C GLN A 37 -18.56 2.54 -6.35
N PHE A 38 -18.89 1.42 -6.99
CA PHE A 38 -19.04 1.33 -8.43
C PHE A 38 -20.18 2.21 -8.95
N LEU A 39 -21.32 2.22 -8.26
CA LEU A 39 -22.48 3.01 -8.69
C LEU A 39 -22.27 4.52 -8.53
N LEU A 40 -21.56 4.92 -7.47
CA LEU A 40 -21.28 6.33 -7.19
C LEU A 40 -20.16 6.91 -8.06
N HIS A 41 -19.11 6.13 -8.33
CA HIS A 41 -17.88 6.64 -8.95
C HIS A 41 -17.41 5.84 -10.17
N GLY A 42 -18.25 4.93 -10.69
CA GLY A 42 -17.90 4.06 -11.80
C GLY A 42 -16.66 3.20 -11.52
N LEU A 43 -15.84 3.02 -12.55
CA LEU A 43 -14.59 2.27 -12.47
C LEU A 43 -13.61 2.83 -11.42
N ALA A 44 -13.61 4.15 -11.20
CA ALA A 44 -12.73 4.80 -10.23
C ALA A 44 -13.06 4.41 -8.78
N GLY A 45 -14.32 4.06 -8.48
CA GLY A 45 -14.75 3.63 -7.15
C GLY A 45 -14.26 2.23 -6.77
N VAL A 46 -14.12 1.33 -7.75
CA VAL A 46 -13.73 -0.07 -7.52
C VAL A 46 -12.23 -0.29 -7.70
N ARG A 47 -11.57 0.52 -8.53
CA ARG A 47 -10.12 0.44 -8.73
C ARG A 47 -9.38 0.50 -7.40
N HIS A 48 -8.34 -0.31 -7.29
CA HIS A 48 -7.44 -0.24 -6.15
C HIS A 48 -6.76 1.14 -6.14
N ARG A 49 -7.10 2.02 -5.20
CA ARG A 49 -6.40 3.31 -5.05
C ARG A 49 -4.92 3.04 -4.75
N SER A 50 -4.04 3.53 -5.61
CA SER A 50 -2.58 3.36 -5.47
C SER A 50 -2.02 4.08 -4.23
N PHE A 51 -2.73 5.10 -3.73
CA PHE A 51 -2.36 5.87 -2.56
C PHE A 51 -3.52 6.01 -1.57
N ASN A 52 -3.17 6.19 -0.30
CA ASN A 52 -4.15 6.53 0.75
C ASN A 52 -4.77 7.90 0.45
N HIS A 53 -6.11 7.99 0.55
CA HIS A 53 -6.81 9.26 0.43
C HIS A 53 -6.34 10.24 1.51
N ARG A 54 -5.99 11.46 1.12
CA ARG A 54 -5.52 12.51 2.02
C ARG A 54 -6.61 13.56 2.16
N TYR A 55 -7.21 13.62 3.34
CA TYR A 55 -8.16 14.67 3.69
C TYR A 55 -7.40 15.88 4.22
N SER A 56 -7.73 17.06 3.68
CA SER A 56 -7.26 18.33 4.21
C SER A 56 -7.78 18.53 5.64
N LEU A 57 -7.14 19.41 6.42
CA LEU A 57 -7.62 19.71 7.78
C LEU A 57 -9.03 20.31 7.73
N ASN A 58 -9.24 21.23 6.78
CA ASN A 58 -10.51 21.92 6.60
C ASN A 58 -11.65 20.93 6.30
N THR A 59 -11.45 20.01 5.36
CA THR A 59 -12.43 18.95 5.02
C THR A 59 -12.81 18.12 6.24
N LYS A 60 -11.84 17.79 7.11
CA LYS A 60 -12.12 17.03 8.33
C LYS A 60 -12.95 17.84 9.33
N ILE A 61 -12.62 19.12 9.51
CA ILE A 61 -13.33 20.01 10.45
C ILE A 61 -14.77 20.20 9.98
N GLU A 62 -14.99 20.50 8.70
CA GLU A 62 -16.34 20.65 8.13
C GLU A 62 -17.17 19.39 8.30
N ALA A 63 -16.61 18.22 7.95
CA ALA A 63 -17.32 16.95 8.12
C ALA A 63 -17.70 16.66 9.58
N VAL A 64 -16.84 17.00 10.54
CA VAL A 64 -17.14 16.85 11.98
C VAL A 64 -18.20 17.85 12.44
N LYS A 65 -18.15 19.10 12.00
CA LYS A 65 -19.17 20.11 12.33
C LYS A 65 -20.55 19.71 11.82
N GLU A 66 -20.65 19.23 10.58
CA GLU A 66 -21.92 18.69 10.04
C GLU A 66 -22.38 17.47 10.83
N TYR A 67 -21.46 16.60 11.25
CA TYR A 67 -21.80 15.46 12.09
C TYR A 67 -22.33 15.86 13.46
N GLN A 68 -21.74 16.87 14.11
CA GLN A 68 -22.19 17.42 15.39
C GLN A 68 -23.51 18.19 15.28
N ALA A 69 -23.79 18.80 14.13
CA ALA A 69 -25.08 19.43 13.82
C ALA A 69 -26.23 18.42 13.59
N GLY A 70 -25.97 17.11 13.71
CA GLY A 70 -26.99 16.07 13.64
C GLY A 70 -27.30 15.57 12.22
N PHE A 71 -26.50 15.95 11.21
CA PHE A 71 -26.70 15.43 9.85
C PHE A 71 -26.44 13.92 9.78
N PRO A 72 -27.19 13.18 8.94
CA PRO A 72 -26.99 11.74 8.77
C PRO A 72 -25.55 11.43 8.34
N GLY A 73 -24.84 10.64 9.17
CA GLY A 73 -23.44 10.27 8.92
C GLY A 73 -23.21 9.66 7.55
N GLU A 74 -24.19 8.91 7.02
CA GLU A 74 -24.16 8.30 5.68
C GLU A 74 -24.03 9.35 4.57
N LYS A 75 -24.79 10.45 4.67
CA LYS A 75 -24.71 11.55 3.70
C LYS A 75 -23.39 12.30 3.80
N ILE A 76 -22.86 12.46 5.02
CA ILE A 76 -21.57 13.12 5.25
C ILE A 76 -20.43 12.31 4.64
N ILE A 77 -20.41 10.98 4.84
CA ILE A 77 -19.35 10.14 4.26
C ILE A 77 -19.38 10.15 2.74
N GLU A 78 -20.57 10.22 2.12
CA GLU A 78 -20.71 10.32 0.67
C GLU A 78 -20.26 11.70 0.16
N LYS A 79 -20.72 12.77 0.80
CA LYS A 79 -20.37 14.17 0.44
C LYS A 79 -18.86 14.42 0.45
N TYR A 80 -18.16 13.90 1.45
CA TYR A 80 -16.73 14.16 1.67
C TYR A 80 -15.81 12.99 1.23
N ASP A 81 -16.33 11.97 0.52
CA ASP A 81 -15.60 10.73 0.14
C ASP A 81 -14.85 10.10 1.35
N ILE A 82 -15.49 10.09 2.52
CA ILE A 82 -14.94 9.48 3.73
C ILE A 82 -15.14 7.98 3.65
N ARG A 83 -14.07 7.20 3.90
CA ARG A 83 -14.10 5.75 3.69
C ARG A 83 -15.14 5.02 4.55
N SER A 84 -15.41 5.49 5.77
CA SER A 84 -16.36 4.84 6.67
C SER A 84 -16.89 5.76 7.76
N LEU A 85 -18.06 5.40 8.30
CA LEU A 85 -18.62 6.03 9.50
C LEU A 85 -17.68 5.97 10.70
N SER A 86 -16.95 4.86 10.89
CA SER A 86 -15.97 4.74 11.96
C SER A 86 -14.84 5.77 11.83
N GLN A 87 -14.44 6.12 10.60
CA GLN A 87 -13.44 7.15 10.37
C GLN A 87 -13.97 8.54 10.74
N LEU A 88 -15.22 8.85 10.39
CA LEU A 88 -15.89 10.10 10.79
C LEU A 88 -16.04 10.21 12.31
N LYS A 89 -16.48 9.13 12.98
CA LYS A 89 -16.56 9.06 14.45
C LYS A 89 -15.20 9.30 15.11
N GLN A 90 -14.14 8.70 14.57
CA GLN A 90 -12.79 8.91 15.07
C GLN A 90 -12.32 10.36 14.90
N TRP A 91 -12.69 11.03 13.81
CA TRP A 91 -12.40 12.46 13.65
C TRP A 91 -13.17 13.32 14.65
N SER A 92 -14.43 12.98 14.95
CA SER A 92 -15.20 13.67 15.99
C SER A 92 -14.53 13.57 17.37
N ILE A 93 -14.08 12.37 17.76
CA ILE A 93 -13.33 12.17 19.01
C ILE A 93 -12.03 12.98 19.02
N GLN A 94 -11.27 12.96 17.91
CA GLN A 94 -10.03 13.74 17.79
C GLN A 94 -10.27 15.24 17.81
N TYR A 95 -11.39 15.71 17.25
CA TYR A 95 -11.77 17.12 17.26
C TYR A 95 -12.09 17.59 18.67
N ASN A 96 -12.85 16.80 19.44
CA ASN A 96 -13.21 17.14 20.82
C ASN A 96 -12.00 17.17 21.78
N ASN A 97 -10.91 16.47 21.45
CA ASN A 97 -9.68 16.44 22.24
C ASN A 97 -8.59 17.39 21.71
N ASP A 98 -8.89 18.26 20.74
CA ASP A 98 -7.91 19.12 20.05
C ASP A 98 -6.73 18.36 19.37
N GLU A 99 -6.96 17.11 19.00
CA GLU A 99 -5.97 16.21 18.37
C GLU A 99 -6.17 16.03 16.86
N LEU A 100 -7.17 16.67 16.26
CA LEU A 100 -7.50 16.51 14.84
C LEU A 100 -6.39 17.09 13.95
N LYS A 101 -5.53 16.21 13.44
CA LYS A 101 -4.36 16.60 12.62
C LYS A 101 -4.42 16.00 11.21
N THR A 102 -3.91 16.71 10.21
CA THR A 102 -3.56 16.11 8.90
C THR A 102 -2.35 15.23 9.13
N LYS A 103 -2.47 13.90 8.98
CA LYS A 103 -1.42 12.94 9.36
C LYS A 103 -0.05 13.35 8.80
N SER A 104 0.78 13.91 9.67
CA SER A 104 2.23 14.07 9.50
C SER A 104 2.93 13.53 10.74
N ARG A 105 2.55 12.32 11.20
CA ARG A 105 3.42 11.59 12.13
C ARG A 105 4.67 11.18 11.34
N LYS A 106 5.62 12.11 11.16
CA LYS A 106 7.01 11.76 10.92
C LYS A 106 7.37 10.88 12.11
N ARG A 107 7.56 9.58 11.87
CA ARG A 107 8.11 8.70 12.90
C ARG A 107 9.46 9.30 13.24
N VAL A 108 9.57 9.89 14.43
CA VAL A 108 10.85 10.32 14.98
C VAL A 108 11.60 9.02 15.25
N ARG A 109 12.47 8.64 14.31
CA ARG A 109 13.37 7.51 14.51
C ARG A 109 14.37 7.95 15.56
N LYS A 110 14.38 7.28 16.73
CA LYS A 110 15.51 7.36 17.64
C LYS A 110 16.72 6.77 16.90
N MET A 111 17.57 7.64 16.38
CA MET A 111 18.79 7.21 15.70
C MET A 111 19.77 6.74 16.78
N GLY A 112 20.25 5.50 16.68
CA GLY A 112 21.29 5.01 17.57
C GLY A 112 22.63 5.72 17.34
N ARG A 113 23.59 5.53 18.26
CA ARG A 113 24.96 6.05 18.15
C ARG A 113 25.53 5.87 16.74
N LYS A 114 26.09 6.94 16.17
CA LYS A 114 26.85 6.87 14.92
C LYS A 114 28.17 6.15 15.19
N VAL A 115 28.50 5.18 14.34
CA VAL A 115 29.75 4.40 14.42
C VAL A 115 30.46 4.59 13.10
N SER A 116 31.71 5.08 13.14
CA SER A 116 32.51 5.35 11.93
C SER A 116 32.91 4.04 11.23
N PHE A 117 33.42 4.12 10.00
CA PHE A 117 33.91 2.94 9.30
C PHE A 117 35.09 2.29 10.04
N GLU A 118 36.07 3.09 10.45
CA GLU A 118 37.23 2.62 11.22
C GLU A 118 36.81 1.96 12.54
N GLU A 119 35.83 2.55 13.24
CA GLU A 119 35.31 1.99 14.48
C GLU A 119 34.59 0.65 14.23
N LYS A 120 33.86 0.50 13.11
CA LYS A 120 33.29 -0.80 12.72
C LYS A 120 34.38 -1.84 12.46
N CYS A 121 35.46 -1.48 11.78
CA CYS A 121 36.56 -2.39 11.52
C CYS A 121 37.22 -2.84 12.84
N LYS A 122 37.47 -1.90 13.76
CA LYS A 122 37.99 -2.21 15.10
C LYS A 122 37.09 -3.15 15.89
N ILE A 123 35.78 -2.94 15.83
CA ILE A 123 34.80 -3.82 16.50
C ILE A 123 34.82 -5.23 15.92
N VAL A 124 34.84 -5.36 14.59
CA VAL A 124 34.88 -6.67 13.92
C VAL A 124 36.19 -7.40 14.23
N GLN A 125 37.34 -6.70 14.13
CA GLN A 125 38.63 -7.27 14.49
C GLN A 125 38.63 -7.76 15.94
N TRP A 126 38.14 -6.94 16.88
CA TRP A 126 38.07 -7.31 18.29
C TRP A 126 37.22 -8.58 18.51
N VAL A 127 36.09 -8.73 17.81
CA VAL A 127 35.26 -9.94 17.91
C VAL A 127 35.99 -11.18 17.38
N LEU A 128 36.75 -11.06 16.29
CA LEU A 128 37.54 -12.15 15.74
C LEU A 128 38.68 -12.56 16.67
N ASP A 129 39.32 -11.60 17.34
CA ASP A 129 40.43 -11.83 18.27
C ASP A 129 39.97 -12.47 19.61
N HIS A 130 38.68 -12.35 19.95
CA HIS A 130 38.09 -12.84 21.22
C HIS A 130 37.11 -14.00 20.98
N ASP A 131 37.45 -14.92 20.09
CA ASP A 131 36.68 -16.16 19.82
C ASP A 131 35.19 -15.91 19.50
N ASN A 132 34.88 -14.84 18.78
CA ASN A 132 33.53 -14.41 18.45
C ASN A 132 32.68 -13.98 19.66
N ASP A 133 33.28 -13.34 20.67
CA ASP A 133 32.53 -12.74 21.78
C ASP A 133 31.75 -11.48 21.35
N TYR A 134 30.59 -11.69 20.74
CA TYR A 134 29.69 -10.61 20.34
C TYR A 134 29.17 -9.81 21.53
N GLN A 135 28.99 -10.43 22.70
CA GLN A 135 28.44 -9.78 23.89
C GLN A 135 29.47 -8.85 24.53
N GLY A 136 30.72 -9.31 24.68
CA GLY A 136 31.84 -8.47 25.12
C GLY A 136 32.02 -7.25 24.22
N ALA A 137 31.90 -7.43 22.91
CA ALA A 137 31.96 -6.31 21.97
C ALA A 137 30.82 -5.30 22.15
N THR A 138 29.62 -5.75 22.52
CA THR A 138 28.51 -4.83 22.80
C THR A 138 28.79 -3.93 23.99
N ILE A 139 29.38 -4.49 25.05
CA ILE A 139 29.69 -3.80 26.30
C ILE A 139 30.86 -2.84 26.06
N GLN A 140 31.95 -3.35 25.47
CA GLN A 140 33.19 -2.60 25.25
C GLN A 140 32.99 -1.37 24.36
N PHE A 141 32.21 -1.51 23.28
CA PHE A 141 32.04 -0.44 22.30
C PHE A 141 30.69 0.29 22.44
N ASN A 142 29.84 -0.11 23.39
CA ASN A 142 28.49 0.42 23.57
C ASN A 142 27.69 0.42 22.25
N VAL A 143 27.64 -0.74 21.61
CA VAL A 143 26.93 -0.97 20.34
C VAL A 143 25.98 -2.15 20.48
N SER A 144 24.77 -2.01 19.95
CA SER A 144 23.77 -3.10 19.91
C SER A 144 24.34 -4.39 19.30
N TYR A 145 24.13 -5.52 19.96
CA TYR A 145 24.46 -6.88 19.50
C TYR A 145 24.16 -7.12 18.03
N ARG A 146 22.93 -6.79 17.60
CA ARG A 146 22.47 -6.98 16.22
C ARG A 146 23.34 -6.26 15.18
N ARG A 147 23.94 -5.11 15.54
CA ARG A 147 24.85 -4.37 14.66
C ARG A 147 26.19 -5.08 14.56
N VAL A 148 26.78 -5.46 15.69
CA VAL A 148 28.04 -6.20 15.77
C VAL A 148 27.95 -7.49 14.95
N TYR A 149 26.94 -8.32 15.22
CA TYR A 149 26.67 -9.55 14.47
C TYR A 149 26.54 -9.29 12.96
N SER A 150 25.79 -8.25 12.57
CA SER A 150 25.60 -7.91 11.15
C SER A 150 26.88 -7.46 10.44
N TRP A 151 27.84 -6.90 11.17
CA TRP A 151 29.13 -6.48 10.60
C TRP A 151 30.05 -7.68 10.42
N VAL A 152 30.23 -8.51 11.44
CA VAL A 152 31.05 -9.73 11.34
C VAL A 152 30.51 -10.67 10.26
N ARG A 153 29.19 -10.87 10.20
CA ARG A 153 28.57 -11.66 9.14
C ARG A 153 28.89 -11.12 7.73
N LYS A 154 28.80 -9.79 7.54
CA LYS A 154 29.11 -9.16 6.25
C LYS A 154 30.57 -9.26 5.86
N TYR A 155 31.46 -9.22 6.85
CA TYR A 155 32.88 -9.40 6.64
C TYR A 155 33.17 -10.80 6.07
N HIS A 156 32.62 -11.85 6.67
CA HIS A 156 32.76 -13.21 6.16
C HIS A 156 32.07 -13.46 4.81
N GLU A 157 30.85 -12.94 4.60
CA GLU A 157 30.14 -13.05 3.32
C GLU A 157 30.90 -12.39 2.15
N ALA A 158 31.79 -11.45 2.44
CA ALA A 158 32.61 -10.74 1.46
C ALA A 158 34.05 -11.27 1.38
N ALA A 159 34.28 -12.53 1.78
CA ALA A 159 35.61 -13.17 1.79
C ALA A 159 36.64 -12.35 2.58
N ASP A 160 36.26 -11.93 3.79
CA ASP A 160 37.11 -11.21 4.75
C ASP A 160 37.62 -9.85 4.23
N SER A 161 36.82 -9.20 3.38
CA SER A 161 37.07 -7.86 2.88
C SER A 161 36.48 -6.77 3.77
N TRP A 162 37.34 -5.87 4.27
CA TRP A 162 36.95 -4.70 5.06
C TRP A 162 36.06 -3.72 4.28
N GLU A 163 36.17 -3.69 2.94
CA GLU A 163 35.38 -2.80 2.09
C GLU A 163 33.87 -3.04 2.22
N ALA A 164 33.47 -4.27 2.57
CA ALA A 164 32.08 -4.65 2.77
C ALA A 164 31.39 -3.96 3.96
N LEU A 165 32.17 -3.40 4.90
CA LEU A 165 31.66 -2.66 6.06
C LEU A 165 31.36 -1.18 5.76
N LYS A 166 31.76 -0.69 4.58
CA LYS A 166 31.54 0.69 4.15
C LYS A 166 30.04 0.96 3.94
N ASP A 167 29.55 2.08 4.46
CA ASP A 167 28.13 2.40 4.37
C ASP A 167 27.80 2.98 2.99
N ASN A 168 27.20 2.14 2.13
CA ASN A 168 26.77 2.55 0.79
C ASN A 168 25.30 3.02 0.75
N ARG A 169 24.64 3.23 1.89
CA ARG A 169 23.24 3.69 1.92
C ARG A 169 23.13 5.12 1.40
N GLY A 170 22.24 5.35 0.44
CA GLY A 170 22.03 6.68 -0.16
C GLY A 170 23.05 7.06 -1.22
N HIS A 171 24.12 6.28 -1.38
CA HIS A 171 25.01 6.38 -2.53
C HIS A 171 24.43 5.50 -3.65
N ARG A 172 24.15 6.10 -4.82
CA ARG A 172 23.79 5.33 -6.02
C ARG A 172 24.91 4.31 -6.28
N LYS A 173 24.55 3.12 -6.80
CA LYS A 173 25.56 2.23 -7.40
C LYS A 173 26.42 3.10 -8.33
N PRO A 174 27.77 3.03 -8.26
CA PRO A 174 28.61 3.79 -9.17
C PRO A 174 28.17 3.48 -10.60
N GLN A 175 28.18 4.48 -11.49
CA GLN A 175 27.69 4.37 -12.86
C GLN A 175 28.20 3.09 -13.56
N LYS A 176 29.46 2.70 -13.28
CA LYS A 176 30.09 1.43 -13.68
C LYS A 176 29.30 0.16 -13.34
N ALA A 177 28.75 0.04 -12.12
CA ALA A 177 27.94 -1.13 -11.72
C ALA A 177 26.50 -1.09 -12.26
N LEU A 178 26.09 0.04 -12.87
CA LEU A 178 24.85 0.15 -13.64
C LEU A 178 25.09 -0.17 -15.12
N GLU A 179 26.29 0.15 -15.62
CA GLU A 179 26.78 -0.19 -16.97
C GLU A 179 27.02 -1.70 -17.13
N GLU A 180 27.40 -2.38 -16.04
CA GLU A 180 27.50 -3.85 -15.97
C GLU A 180 26.14 -4.57 -15.84
N MET A 181 25.04 -3.82 -15.64
CA MET A 181 23.69 -4.39 -15.72
C MET A 181 23.41 -4.67 -17.21
N THR A 182 23.70 -5.89 -17.63
CA THR A 182 23.61 -6.34 -19.03
C THR A 182 22.33 -5.83 -19.68
N GLU A 183 22.43 -5.35 -20.92
CA GLU A 183 21.33 -4.81 -21.72
C GLU A 183 20.06 -5.69 -21.66
N LYS A 184 20.27 -7.01 -21.57
CA LYS A 184 19.26 -8.03 -21.36
C LYS A 184 18.41 -7.83 -20.09
N GLU A 185 19.01 -7.55 -18.92
CA GLU A 185 18.25 -7.35 -17.68
C GLU A 185 17.39 -6.07 -17.72
N ARG A 186 17.88 -5.02 -18.39
CA ARG A 186 17.10 -3.79 -18.62
C ARG A 186 15.90 -4.07 -19.52
N LEU A 187 16.13 -4.78 -20.62
CA LEU A 187 15.08 -5.18 -21.56
C LEU A 187 14.04 -6.10 -20.90
N GLU A 188 14.45 -7.06 -20.08
CA GLU A 188 13.54 -7.95 -19.35
C GLU A 188 12.65 -7.20 -18.35
N ALA A 189 13.22 -6.23 -17.63
CA ALA A 189 12.46 -5.37 -16.72
C ALA A 189 11.41 -4.52 -17.47
N GLU A 190 11.78 -3.96 -18.63
CA GLU A 190 10.87 -3.16 -19.44
C GLU A 190 9.79 -4.03 -20.12
N ILE A 191 10.13 -5.21 -20.64
CA ILE A 191 9.16 -6.18 -21.17
C ILE A 191 8.15 -6.58 -20.09
N LYS A 192 8.60 -6.83 -18.86
CA LYS A 192 7.70 -7.17 -17.75
C LYS A 192 6.75 -6.02 -17.41
N ARG A 193 7.25 -4.78 -17.44
CA ARG A 193 6.45 -3.58 -17.23
C ARG A 193 5.41 -3.40 -18.35
N LEU A 194 5.83 -3.50 -19.61
CA LEU A 194 4.96 -3.36 -20.79
C LEU A 194 3.88 -4.45 -20.84
N LYS A 195 4.22 -5.71 -20.56
CA LYS A 195 3.24 -6.82 -20.45
C LYS A 195 2.16 -6.55 -19.41
N LYS A 196 2.53 -5.96 -18.28
CA LYS A 196 1.56 -5.58 -17.24
C LYS A 196 0.61 -4.49 -17.73
N ILE A 197 1.13 -3.46 -18.38
CA ILE A 197 0.34 -2.35 -18.94
C ILE A 197 -0.61 -2.88 -20.02
N ASN A 198 -0.12 -3.70 -20.96
CA ASN A 198 -0.95 -4.28 -22.01
C ASN A 198 -2.10 -5.12 -21.45
N ARG A 199 -1.83 -5.96 -20.45
CA ARG A 199 -2.87 -6.76 -19.79
C ARG A 199 -3.94 -5.88 -19.12
N GLU A 200 -3.53 -4.77 -18.50
CA GLU A 200 -4.47 -3.81 -17.91
C GLU A 200 -5.33 -3.13 -19.00
N MET A 201 -4.72 -2.74 -20.13
CA MET A 201 -5.43 -2.14 -21.28
C MET A 201 -6.39 -3.11 -21.97
N GLU A 202 -6.00 -4.37 -22.16
CA GLU A 202 -6.87 -5.41 -22.74
C GLU A 202 -8.15 -5.61 -21.93
N LEU A 203 -8.03 -5.61 -20.59
CA LEU A 203 -9.17 -5.68 -19.70
C LEU A 203 -10.07 -4.44 -19.80
N GLU A 204 -9.48 -3.25 -19.91
CA GLU A 204 -10.24 -2.00 -20.10
C GLU A 204 -11.01 -2.00 -21.42
N ILE A 205 -10.39 -2.46 -22.52
CA ILE A 205 -11.02 -2.56 -23.84
C ILE A 205 -12.15 -3.59 -23.82
N ALA A 206 -11.92 -4.76 -23.24
CA ALA A 206 -12.94 -5.80 -23.13
C ALA A 206 -14.17 -5.31 -22.34
N PHE A 207 -13.93 -4.56 -21.26
CA PHE A 207 -14.98 -3.98 -20.44
C PHE A 207 -15.76 -2.88 -21.19
N ALA A 208 -15.06 -1.97 -21.89
CA ALA A 208 -15.68 -0.92 -22.69
C ALA A 208 -16.55 -1.48 -23.83
N LYS A 209 -16.06 -2.52 -24.53
CA LYS A 209 -16.85 -3.24 -25.56
C LYS A 209 -18.15 -3.81 -24.99
N LYS A 210 -18.11 -4.34 -23.76
CA LYS A 210 -19.32 -4.86 -23.11
C LYS A 210 -20.33 -3.76 -22.76
N LEU A 211 -19.86 -2.59 -22.33
CA LEU A 211 -20.74 -1.44 -22.08
C LEU A 211 -21.44 -0.95 -23.36
N VAL A 212 -20.73 -0.94 -24.48
CA VAL A 212 -21.28 -0.58 -25.79
C VAL A 212 -22.28 -1.64 -26.28
N GLU A 213 -21.98 -2.93 -26.09
CA GLU A 213 -22.89 -4.04 -26.40
C GLU A 213 -24.22 -3.92 -25.63
N ILE A 214 -24.15 -3.57 -24.33
CA ILE A 214 -25.32 -3.31 -23.48
C ILE A 214 -26.11 -2.10 -24.00
N ARG A 215 -25.43 -1.03 -24.42
CA ARG A 215 -26.06 0.19 -24.97
C ARG A 215 -26.75 -0.07 -26.31
N ASN A 216 -26.14 -0.85 -27.19
CA ASN A 216 -26.61 -1.06 -28.56
C ASN A 216 -27.70 -2.16 -28.68
N ARG A 217 -27.92 -2.97 -27.65
CA ARG A 217 -28.95 -4.03 -27.62
C ARG A 217 -30.40 -3.55 -27.44
N GLY A 218 -30.68 -2.24 -27.48
CA GLY A 218 -32.04 -1.71 -27.69
C GLY A 218 -33.15 -2.34 -26.83
N VAL A 219 -32.88 -2.63 -25.56
CA VAL A 219 -33.88 -3.25 -24.67
C VAL A 219 -34.92 -2.19 -24.31
N LYS A 220 -36.17 -2.39 -24.77
CA LYS A 220 -37.38 -1.80 -24.18
C LYS A 220 -37.27 -1.98 -22.66
N ARG A 221 -37.05 -0.88 -21.92
CA ARG A 221 -36.99 -0.90 -20.46
C ARG A 221 -38.35 -1.38 -19.93
N PRO A 222 -38.34 -2.42 -19.11
CA PRO A 222 -38.44 -2.20 -17.66
C PRO A 222 -37.47 -3.11 -16.86
N ASP A 223 -36.88 -2.55 -15.81
CA ASP A 223 -36.36 -3.27 -14.63
C ASP A 223 -34.97 -3.94 -14.55
N ASP A 224 -34.12 -3.97 -15.59
CA ASP A 224 -32.82 -4.67 -15.48
C ASP A 224 -31.66 -3.91 -14.76
N ILE A 225 -31.95 -2.79 -14.10
CA ILE A 225 -31.01 -2.14 -13.14
C ILE A 225 -31.23 -2.69 -11.71
N LYS A 226 -32.13 -3.65 -11.51
CA LYS A 226 -32.55 -4.16 -10.20
C LYS A 226 -31.43 -4.72 -9.30
N ARG A 227 -30.28 -5.17 -9.85
CA ARG A 227 -29.22 -5.78 -9.01
C ARG A 227 -28.26 -4.80 -8.35
N PHE A 228 -28.33 -3.54 -8.77
CA PHE A 228 -27.54 -2.46 -8.18
C PHE A 228 -28.39 -1.37 -7.54
N LYS A 229 -29.70 -1.33 -7.82
CA LYS A 229 -30.66 -0.52 -7.08
C LYS A 229 -31.31 -1.36 -5.97
N ASN A 230 -30.79 -1.20 -4.76
CA ASN A 230 -31.51 -1.26 -3.50
C ASN A 230 -30.83 -0.29 -2.53
#